data_AF-A0A355SWU8-F1
#
_entry.id   AF-A0A355SWU8-F1
#
_cell.length_a   1.000
_cell.length_b   1.000
_cell.length_c   1.000
_cell.angle_alpha   90.00
_cell.angle_beta   90.00
_cell.angle_gamma   90.00
#
_symmetry.space_group_name_H-M   'P 1'
#
loop_
_entity.id
_entity.type
_entity.pdbx_description
1 polymer ?
#
loop_
_entity_poly.entity_id
_entity_poly.type
_entity_poly.pdbx_seq_one_letter_code
_entity_poly.pdbx_strand_id
1 'polypeptide(L)' 'MEITSLIKTAAQLIVGLGILNVWLIRNRKATSYRGGSATSLKAEFATYGLPTAMFYLIGALKITAA' A
#
# COMPACT_ATOMS: atom_id res chain seq x y z
N MET A 1 -15.33 -26.86 -5.24
CA MET A 1 -14.86 -25.48 -5.48
C MET A 1 -13.83 -25.57 -6.59
N GLU A 2 -14.04 -24.85 -7.69
CA GLU A 2 -13.14 -24.89 -8.84
C GLU A 2 -11.75 -24.36 -8.48
N ILE A 3 -10.68 -25.00 -8.96
CA ILE A 3 -9.29 -24.56 -8.69
C ILE A 3 -9.09 -23.09 -9.09
N THR A 4 -9.70 -22.67 -10.20
CA THR A 4 -9.64 -21.30 -10.69
C THR A 4 -10.22 -20.28 -9.69
N SER A 5 -11.30 -20.63 -8.97
CA SER A 5 -11.88 -19.71 -7.98
C SER A 5 -11.02 -19.60 -6.72
N LEU A 6 -10.35 -20.69 -6.33
CA LEU A 6 -9.39 -20.68 -5.24
C LEU A 6 -8.19 -19.78 -5.57
N ILE A 7 -7.61 -19.93 -6.76
CA ILE A 7 -6.48 -19.11 -7.21
C ILE A 7 -6.87 -17.63 -7.23
N LYS A 8 -8.05 -17.30 -7.76
CA LYS A 8 -8.56 -15.92 -7.80
C LYS A 8 -8.67 -15.33 -6.39
N THR A 9 -9.27 -16.08 -5.46
CA THR A 9 -9.45 -15.64 -4.07
C THR A 9 -8.10 -15.45 -3.37
N ALA A 10 -7.18 -16.40 -3.54
CA ALA A 10 -5.84 -16.31 -2.97
C ALA A 10 -5.08 -15.09 -3.49
N ALA A 11 -5.15 -14.81 -4.80
CA ALA A 11 -4.53 -13.63 -5.40
C ALA A 11 -5.12 -12.33 -4.84
N GLN A 12 -6.45 -12.24 -4.70
CA GLN A 12 -7.11 -11.07 -4.09
C GLN A 12 -6.64 -10.85 -2.65
N LEU A 13 -6.58 -11.91 -1.83
CA LEU A 13 -6.10 -11.84 -0.46
C LEU A 13 -4.63 -11.41 -0.38
N ILE A 14 -3.76 -11.97 -1.23
CA ILE A 14 -2.33 -11.60 -1.27
C ILE A 14 -2.17 -10.11 -1.61
N VAL A 15 -2.91 -9.61 -2.60
CA VAL A 15 -2.85 -8.20 -3.00
C VAL A 15 -3.39 -7.29 -1.89
N GLY A 16 -4.58 -7.60 -1.34
CA GLY A 16 -5.21 -6.81 -0.28
C GLY A 16 -4.35 -6.74 0.99
N LEU A 17 -3.91 -7.90 1.49
CA LEU A 17 -3.01 -7.99 2.65
C LEU A 17 -1.66 -7.31 2.38
N GLY A 18 -1.15 -7.38 1.15
CA GLY A 18 0.05 -6.66 0.74
C GLY A 18 -0.10 -5.14 0.86
N ILE A 19 -1.24 -4.60 0.41
CA ILE A 19 -1.58 -3.18 0.54
C ILE A 19 -1.67 -2.79 2.03
N LEU A 20 -2.41 -3.55 2.82
CA LEU A 20 -2.56 -3.31 4.26
C LEU A 20 -1.21 -3.37 4.99
N ASN A 21 -0.34 -4.32 4.65
CA ASN A 21 1.01 -4.41 5.21
C ASN A 21 1.82 -3.14 4.93
N VAL A 22 1.78 -2.60 3.71
CA VAL A 22 2.50 -1.37 3.35
C VAL A 22 1.95 -0.16 4.11
N TRP A 23 0.63 -0.04 4.23
CA TRP A 23 -0.04 1.14 4.80
C TRP A 23 -0.12 1.14 6.33
N LEU A 24 -0.30 -0.01 6.96
CA LEU A 24 -0.46 -0.12 8.41
C LEU A 24 0.84 -0.47 9.13
N ILE A 25 1.65 -1.38 8.57
CA ILE A 25 2.80 -1.97 9.26
C ILE A 25 4.12 -1.34 8.80
N ARG A 26 4.31 -1.16 7.49
CA ARG A 26 5.57 -0.68 6.90
C ARG A 26 5.56 0.80 6.53
N ASN A 27 4.56 1.58 6.92
CA ASN A 27 4.43 2.98 6.51
C ASN A 27 5.64 3.86 6.89
N ARG A 28 6.36 3.52 7.96
CA ARG A 28 7.57 4.22 8.45
C ARG A 28 8.88 3.49 8.14
N LYS A 29 8.83 2.34 7.45
CA LYS A 29 10.04 1.57 7.12
C LYS A 29 10.61 2.05 5.78
N ALA A 30 11.93 2.25 5.76
CA ALA A 30 12.69 2.40 4.52
C ALA A 30 12.74 1.05 3.79
N THR A 31 12.46 1.06 2.49
CA THR A 31 12.41 -0.16 1.67
C THR A 31 12.88 0.19 0.27
N SER A 32 13.49 -0.75 -0.44
CA SER A 32 13.91 -0.56 -1.84
C SER A 32 12.76 -0.19 -2.80
N TYR A 33 11.50 -0.48 -2.41
CA TYR A 33 10.31 -0.13 -3.18
C TYR A 33 9.85 1.33 -3.00
N ARG A 34 10.48 2.11 -2.10
CA ARG A 34 10.14 3.53 -1.89
C ARG A 34 10.67 4.36 -3.05
N GLY A 35 9.86 5.30 -3.55
CA GLY A 35 10.29 6.27 -4.55
C GLY A 35 11.38 7.23 -4.10
N GLY A 36 12.32 7.50 -5.00
CA GLY A 36 13.39 8.48 -4.79
C GLY A 36 14.22 8.19 -3.54
N SER A 37 14.49 9.21 -2.74
CA SER A 37 15.24 9.11 -1.48
C SER A 37 14.34 8.91 -0.24
N ALA A 38 13.07 8.54 -0.44
CA ALA A 38 12.10 8.46 0.65
C ALA A 38 12.36 7.28 1.61
N THR A 39 12.35 7.56 2.91
CA THR A 39 12.52 6.56 3.97
C THR A 39 11.20 6.12 4.61
N SER A 40 10.08 6.74 4.23
CA SER A 40 8.73 6.41 4.68
C SER A 40 7.70 6.66 3.58
N LEU A 41 6.51 6.07 3.69
CA LEU A 41 5.42 6.26 2.73
C LEU A 41 4.96 7.72 2.68
N LYS A 42 4.94 8.42 3.81
CA LYS A 42 4.57 9.84 3.83
C LYS A 42 5.65 10.71 3.18
N ALA A 43 6.93 10.39 3.41
CA ALA A 43 8.04 11.07 2.76
C ALA A 43 8.02 10.83 1.24
N GLU A 44 7.63 9.64 0.79
CA GLU A 44 7.50 9.31 -0.63
C GLU A 44 6.48 10.20 -1.34
N PHE A 45 5.33 10.48 -0.72
CA PHE A 45 4.37 11.45 -1.25
C PHE A 45 5.00 12.86 -1.35
N ALA A 46 5.77 13.27 -0.34
CA ALA A 46 6.47 14.55 -0.38
C ALA A 46 7.56 14.61 -1.47
N THR A 47 8.28 13.50 -1.70
CA THR A 47 9.27 13.37 -2.79
C THR A 47 8.62 13.53 -4.17
N TYR A 48 7.37 13.09 -4.34
CA TYR A 48 6.60 13.32 -5.56
C TYR A 48 5.93 14.71 -5.63
N GLY A 49 6.15 15.59 -4.65
CA GLY A 49 5.51 16.90 -4.59
C GLY A 49 4.02 16.86 -4.22
N LEU A 50 3.54 15.76 -3.65
CA LEU A 50 2.13 15.60 -3.27
C LEU A 50 1.87 16.15 -1.86
N PRO A 51 0.72 16.81 -1.62
CA PRO A 51 0.38 17.33 -0.30
C PRO A 51 0.07 16.20 0.68
N THR A 52 0.30 16.47 1.98
CA THR A 52 0.01 15.51 3.07
C THR A 52 -1.46 15.07 3.10
N ALA A 53 -2.40 15.91 2.65
CA ALA A 53 -3.81 15.53 2.55
C ALA A 53 -4.03 14.33 1.60
N MET A 54 -3.29 14.28 0.48
CA MET A 54 -3.37 13.18 -0.49
C MET A 54 -2.89 11.86 0.13
N PHE A 55 -1.85 11.91 0.98
CA PHE A 55 -1.37 10.73 1.70
C PHE A 55 -2.48 10.12 2.58
N TYR A 56 -3.20 10.94 3.35
CA TYR A 56 -4.30 10.44 4.19
C TYR A 56 -5.50 9.97 3.37
N LEU A 57 -5.87 10.70 2.31
CA LEU A 57 -6.99 10.33 1.43
C LEU A 57 -6.76 8.97 0.75
N ILE A 58 -5.58 8.78 0.14
CA ILE A 58 -5.23 7.52 -0.52
C ILE A 58 -5.07 6.39 0.49
N GLY A 59 -4.56 6.69 1.69
CA GLY A 59 -4.46 5.72 2.77
C GLY A 59 -5.82 5.22 3.23
N ALA A 60 -6.74 6.13 3.49
CA ALA A 60 -8.11 5.79 3.86
C ALA A 60 -8.75 4.91 2.78
N LEU A 61 -8.69 5.32 1.51
CA LEU A 61 -9.26 4.56 0.40
C LEU A 61 -8.69 3.15 0.31
N LYS A 62 -7.37 3.00 0.42
CA LYS A 62 -6.71 1.70 0.35
C LYS A 62 -7.03 0.80 1.53
N ILE A 63 -7.12 1.35 2.74
CA ILE A 63 -7.47 0.55 3.93
C ILE A 63 -8.93 0.10 3.87
N THR A 64 -9.84 0.93 3.35
CA THR A 64 -11.26 0.56 3.26
C THR A 64 -11.58 -0.38 2.11
N ALA A 65 -10.77 -0.39 1.05
CA ALA A 65 -11.02 -1.17 -0.17
C ALA A 65 -10.20 -2.46 -0.27
N ALA A 66 -9.16 -2.61 0.56
CA ALA A 66 -8.32 -3.81 0.61
C ALA A 66 -8.94 -4.90 1.50
#